data_AF-A0A3D2MA41-F1
#
_entry.id   AF-A0A3D2MA41-F1
#
_cell.length_a   1.000
_cell.length_b   1.000
_cell.length_c   1.000
_cell.angle_alpha   90.00
_cell.angle_beta   90.00
_cell.angle_gamma   90.00
#
_symmetry.space_group_name_H-M   'P 1'
#
loop_
_entity.id
_entity.type
_entity.pdbx_description
1 polymer ?
#
loop_
_entity_poly.entity_id
_entity_poly.type
_entity_poly.pdbx_seq_one_letter_code
_entity_poly.pdbx_strand_id
1 'polypeptide(L)'
;MKKIIKIVVVSFLLILFSGCTTSKSYTFSVSTGDKVKISVITNDGYDMTSSTPFNVTKDDKTVSTGTFATKEAYDYYKNAVNSDSSSKIIDSGTKGDTNYFFYEHDGSTKEYNYIIEIENSDTVVILGNTESEESAKNVFENLEISLEE
;
A
#
# COMPACT_ATOMS: atom_id res chain seq x y z
N MET A 1 25.53 18.13 56.14
CA MET A 1 24.14 18.18 55.59
C MET A 1 24.15 17.54 54.21
N LYS A 2 23.63 16.32 54.08
CA LYS A 2 23.61 15.55 52.82
C LYS A 2 22.38 15.96 52.01
N LYS A 3 22.58 16.58 50.84
CA LYS A 3 21.48 16.92 49.92
C LYS A 3 21.13 15.68 49.10
N ILE A 4 19.94 15.14 49.31
CA ILE A 4 19.41 13.98 48.58
C ILE A 4 18.73 14.52 47.32
N ILE A 5 19.32 14.24 46.16
CA ILE A 5 18.74 14.53 44.85
C ILE A 5 17.65 13.48 44.59
N LYS A 6 16.39 13.91 44.49
CA LYS A 6 15.27 13.05 44.08
C LYS A 6 15.24 12.98 42.55
N ILE A 7 15.65 11.85 41.98
CA ILE A 7 15.44 11.53 40.57
C ILE A 7 14.01 11.00 40.43
N VAL A 8 13.17 11.71 39.68
CA VAL A 8 11.85 11.24 39.25
C VAL A 8 12.04 10.50 37.93
N VAL A 9 11.98 9.17 37.96
CA VAL A 9 11.96 8.33 36.77
C VAL A 9 10.52 8.24 36.28
N VAL A 10 10.20 8.96 35.19
CA VAL A 10 8.92 8.82 34.48
C VAL A 10 9.03 7.58 33.59
N SER A 11 8.39 6.50 34.02
CA SER A 11 8.33 5.24 33.29
C SER A 11 7.35 5.38 32.12
N PHE A 12 7.85 5.36 30.89
CA PHE A 12 7.05 5.35 29.66
C PHE A 12 6.46 3.94 29.48
N LEU A 13 5.23 3.74 29.92
CA LEU A 13 4.51 2.48 29.76
C LEU A 13 4.01 2.39 28.31
N LEU A 14 4.81 1.80 27.42
CA LEU A 14 4.37 1.39 26.07
C LEU A 14 3.40 0.22 26.23
N ILE A 15 2.10 0.52 26.29
CA ILE A 15 1.05 -0.50 26.25
C ILE A 15 1.00 -1.03 24.81
N LEU A 16 1.65 -2.16 24.58
CA LEU A 16 1.51 -2.94 23.35
C LEU A 16 0.11 -3.55 23.34
N PHE A 17 -0.88 -2.82 22.84
CA PHE A 17 -2.17 -3.40 22.48
C PHE A 17 -1.93 -4.38 21.33
N SER A 18 -1.82 -5.66 21.66
CA SER A 18 -1.89 -6.75 20.68
C SER A 18 -3.36 -6.87 20.24
N GLY A 19 -3.81 -5.93 19.42
CA GLY A 19 -5.11 -6.01 18.78
C GLY A 19 -5.16 -7.24 17.90
N CYS A 20 -6.21 -8.05 18.02
CA CYS A 20 -6.46 -9.12 17.06
C CYS A 20 -6.71 -8.45 15.70
N THR A 21 -5.82 -8.69 14.75
CA THR A 21 -5.98 -8.18 13.39
C THR A 21 -6.97 -9.08 12.65
N THR A 22 -7.95 -8.47 11.98
CA THR A 22 -8.87 -9.18 11.08
C THR A 22 -8.55 -8.77 9.66
N SER A 23 -8.62 -9.72 8.72
CA SER A 23 -8.37 -9.45 7.31
C SER A 23 -9.47 -10.00 6.43
N LYS A 24 -9.61 -9.40 5.24
CA LYS A 24 -10.46 -9.88 4.16
C LYS A 24 -9.60 -10.07 2.92
N SER A 25 -9.80 -11.18 2.21
CA SER A 25 -9.01 -11.53 1.03
C SER A 25 -9.89 -11.85 -0.16
N TYR A 26 -9.41 -11.49 -1.35
CA TYR A 26 -9.96 -11.94 -2.62
C TYR A 26 -8.84 -12.39 -3.56
N THR A 27 -9.13 -13.42 -4.35
CA THR A 27 -8.25 -13.88 -5.42
C THR A 27 -8.79 -13.42 -6.77
N PHE A 28 -7.93 -12.82 -7.56
CA PHE A 28 -8.22 -12.32 -8.90
C PHE A 28 -7.50 -13.18 -9.93
N SER A 29 -8.25 -13.78 -10.86
CA SER A 29 -7.67 -14.38 -12.07
C SER A 29 -7.46 -13.28 -13.10
N VAL A 30 -6.20 -13.00 -13.44
CA VAL A 30 -5.82 -11.83 -14.25
C VAL A 30 -5.40 -12.23 -15.67
N SER A 31 -5.26 -11.26 -16.57
CA SER A 31 -5.04 -11.51 -18.00
C SER A 31 -3.69 -12.16 -18.35
N THR A 32 -2.72 -12.07 -17.44
CA THR A 32 -1.41 -12.75 -17.52
C THR A 32 -1.52 -14.26 -17.25
N GLY A 33 -2.67 -14.74 -16.75
CA GLY A 33 -2.89 -16.11 -16.34
C GLY A 33 -2.66 -16.36 -14.85
N ASP A 34 -2.10 -15.39 -14.13
CA ASP A 34 -1.86 -15.49 -12.69
C ASP A 34 -3.16 -15.45 -11.89
N LYS A 35 -3.11 -16.06 -10.69
CA LYS A 35 -4.08 -15.87 -9.63
C LYS A 35 -3.44 -15.04 -8.53
N VAL A 36 -3.83 -13.78 -8.43
CA VAL A 36 -3.28 -12.85 -7.44
C VAL A 36 -4.25 -12.74 -6.27
N LYS A 37 -3.78 -13.09 -5.07
CA LYS A 37 -4.51 -12.87 -3.83
C LYS A 37 -4.15 -11.51 -3.25
N ILE A 38 -5.16 -10.69 -3.03
CA ILE A 38 -5.03 -9.42 -2.30
C ILE A 38 -5.76 -9.58 -0.97
N SER A 39 -5.07 -9.25 0.13
CA SER A 39 -5.66 -9.23 1.47
C SER A 39 -5.55 -7.83 2.05
N VAL A 40 -6.64 -7.33 2.63
CA VAL A 40 -6.67 -6.06 3.37
C VAL A 40 -6.91 -6.33 4.84
N ILE A 41 -6.11 -5.71 5.71
CA ILE A 41 -6.38 -5.65 7.15
C ILE A 41 -7.62 -4.76 7.33
N THR A 42 -8.69 -5.33 7.89
CA THR A 42 -10.00 -4.68 8.05
C THR A 42 -10.17 -3.90 9.36
N ASN A 43 -9.13 -3.87 10.18
CA ASN A 43 -9.08 -2.98 11.33
C ASN A 43 -9.21 -1.51 10.86
N ASP A 44 -9.68 -0.63 11.74
CA ASP A 44 -9.80 0.81 11.47
C ASP A 44 -10.68 1.20 10.27
N GLY A 45 -11.67 0.36 9.95
CA GLY A 45 -12.72 0.67 8.97
C GLY A 45 -12.36 0.38 7.52
N TYR A 46 -11.24 -0.31 7.26
CA TYR A 46 -10.86 -0.72 5.91
C TYR A 46 -11.67 -1.90 5.39
N ASP A 47 -12.00 -1.85 4.10
CA ASP A 47 -12.60 -2.95 3.35
C ASP A 47 -12.14 -2.93 1.88
N MET A 48 -12.47 -3.96 1.11
CA MET A 48 -12.15 -4.08 -0.31
C MET A 48 -13.27 -4.75 -1.10
N THR A 49 -13.38 -4.44 -2.39
CA THR A 49 -14.29 -5.11 -3.33
C THR A 49 -13.61 -6.28 -4.05
N SER A 50 -14.38 -7.29 -4.48
CA SER A 50 -13.88 -8.46 -5.21
C SER A 50 -13.85 -8.31 -6.74
N SER A 51 -14.19 -7.14 -7.29
CA SER A 51 -14.19 -6.86 -8.74
C SER A 51 -12.85 -6.30 -9.22
N THR A 52 -12.59 -6.35 -10.53
CA THR A 52 -11.48 -5.62 -11.17
C THR A 52 -12.02 -4.46 -12.01
N PRO A 53 -11.55 -3.21 -11.83
CA PRO A 53 -10.65 -2.78 -10.76
C PRO A 53 -11.28 -2.97 -9.36
N PHE A 54 -10.43 -3.19 -8.36
CA PHE A 54 -10.87 -3.31 -6.97
C PHE A 54 -10.78 -1.97 -6.27
N ASN A 55 -11.71 -1.67 -5.39
CA ASN A 55 -11.65 -0.50 -4.52
C ASN A 55 -11.22 -0.92 -3.13
N VAL A 56 -10.31 -0.17 -2.52
CA VAL A 56 -10.09 -0.16 -1.08
C VAL A 56 -10.89 1.00 -0.51
N THR A 57 -11.75 0.70 0.45
CA THR A 57 -12.60 1.67 1.13
C THR A 57 -12.16 1.86 2.57
N LYS A 58 -12.38 3.06 3.11
CA LYS A 58 -12.33 3.33 4.54
C LYS A 58 -13.63 4.02 4.94
N ASP A 59 -14.33 3.48 5.93
CA ASP A 59 -15.63 4.00 6.38
C ASP A 59 -16.61 4.22 5.20
N ASP A 60 -16.74 3.19 4.35
CA ASP A 60 -17.58 3.15 3.13
C ASP A 60 -17.20 4.15 2.01
N LYS A 61 -16.11 4.91 2.15
CA LYS A 61 -15.59 5.79 1.09
C LYS A 61 -14.41 5.12 0.39
N THR A 62 -14.42 5.08 -0.95
CA THR A 62 -13.24 4.67 -1.72
C THR A 62 -12.07 5.61 -1.44
N VAL A 63 -10.96 5.04 -0.98
CA VAL A 63 -9.71 5.78 -0.73
C VAL A 63 -8.62 5.41 -1.74
N SER A 64 -8.68 4.21 -2.31
CA SER A 64 -7.73 3.78 -3.35
C SER A 64 -8.41 2.83 -4.33
N THR A 65 -7.98 2.86 -5.58
CA THR A 65 -8.41 1.94 -6.63
C THR A 65 -7.23 1.13 -7.12
N GLY A 66 -7.38 -0.19 -7.13
CA GLY A 66 -6.37 -1.13 -7.59
C GLY A 66 -6.74 -1.81 -8.90
N THR A 67 -5.73 -2.03 -9.74
CA THR A 67 -5.86 -2.82 -10.97
C THR A 67 -4.60 -3.63 -11.23
N PHE A 68 -4.65 -4.48 -12.24
CA PHE A 68 -3.55 -5.35 -12.65
C PHE A 68 -3.04 -4.95 -14.03
N ALA A 69 -1.73 -5.08 -14.22
CA ALA A 69 -1.06 -4.87 -15.49
C ALA A 69 0.01 -5.96 -15.69
N THR A 70 0.61 -5.99 -16.88
CA THR A 70 1.74 -6.90 -17.15
C THR A 70 3.02 -6.39 -16.49
N LYS A 71 4.02 -7.27 -16.35
CA LYS A 71 5.33 -6.95 -15.75
C LYS A 71 6.02 -5.74 -16.37
N GLU A 72 5.87 -5.56 -17.69
CA GLU A 72 6.46 -4.43 -18.41
C GLU A 72 5.93 -3.07 -17.92
N ALA A 73 4.74 -3.04 -17.32
CA ALA A 73 4.18 -1.83 -16.74
C ALA A 73 5.08 -1.24 -15.64
N TYR A 74 5.79 -2.06 -14.87
CA TYR A 74 6.63 -1.58 -13.77
C TYR A 74 7.70 -0.60 -14.26
N ASP A 75 8.52 -1.04 -15.22
CA ASP A 75 9.57 -0.21 -15.80
C ASP A 75 8.99 0.93 -16.66
N TYR A 76 7.86 0.68 -17.35
CA TYR A 76 7.17 1.71 -18.10
C TYR A 76 6.77 2.90 -17.21
N TYR A 77 6.07 2.64 -16.09
CA TYR A 77 5.66 3.69 -15.16
C TYR A 77 6.88 4.36 -14.51
N LYS A 78 7.91 3.59 -14.14
CA LYS A 78 9.12 4.15 -13.52
C LYS A 78 9.83 5.12 -14.46
N ASN A 79 9.94 4.76 -15.74
CA ASN A 79 10.54 5.62 -16.76
C ASN A 79 9.67 6.84 -17.06
N ALA A 80 8.34 6.67 -17.12
CA ALA A 80 7.40 7.77 -17.32
C ALA A 80 7.50 8.80 -16.19
N VAL A 81 7.48 8.36 -14.93
CA VAL A 81 7.61 9.22 -13.74
C VAL A 81 8.94 9.99 -13.76
N ASN A 82 10.05 9.33 -14.09
CA ASN A 82 11.36 9.99 -14.15
C ASN A 82 11.50 11.00 -15.30
N SER A 83 10.66 10.89 -16.33
CA SER A 83 10.70 11.77 -17.51
C SER A 83 9.71 12.92 -17.43
N ASP A 84 8.81 12.91 -16.45
CA ASP A 84 7.74 13.88 -16.27
C ASP A 84 8.07 14.82 -15.11
N SER A 85 8.22 16.11 -15.40
CA SER A 85 8.52 17.14 -14.40
C SER A 85 7.41 17.36 -13.36
N SER A 86 6.19 16.89 -13.63
CA SER A 86 5.06 16.93 -12.68
C SER A 86 5.00 15.69 -11.78
N SER A 87 5.88 14.71 -11.99
CA SER A 87 5.91 13.47 -11.23
C SER A 87 7.19 13.34 -10.41
N LYS A 88 7.09 12.64 -9.28
CA LYS A 88 8.24 12.40 -8.40
C LYS A 88 8.08 11.08 -7.64
N ILE A 89 9.11 10.22 -7.71
CA ILE A 89 9.22 9.06 -6.82
C ILE A 89 9.46 9.55 -5.39
N ILE A 90 8.58 9.16 -4.48
CA ILE A 90 8.63 9.48 -3.05
C ILE A 90 9.38 8.40 -2.29
N ASP A 91 9.11 7.13 -2.61
CA ASP A 91 9.68 5.98 -1.92
C ASP A 91 9.77 4.77 -2.87
N SER A 92 10.63 3.81 -2.54
CA SER A 92 10.74 2.54 -3.25
C SER A 92 11.40 1.50 -2.37
N GLY A 93 10.98 0.25 -2.48
CA GLY A 93 11.54 -0.81 -1.68
C GLY A 93 10.87 -2.15 -1.93
N THR A 94 10.91 -2.99 -0.90
CA THR A 94 10.37 -4.35 -0.91
C THR A 94 9.37 -4.52 0.22
N LYS A 95 8.27 -5.24 -0.02
CA LYS A 95 7.30 -5.62 1.02
C LYS A 95 6.81 -7.04 0.77
N GLY A 96 7.21 -7.99 1.63
CA GLY A 96 6.98 -9.42 1.35
C GLY A 96 7.65 -9.82 0.03
N ASP A 97 6.92 -10.57 -0.78
CA ASP A 97 7.36 -11.03 -2.12
C ASP A 97 7.03 -10.00 -3.22
N THR A 98 7.11 -8.71 -2.91
CA THR A 98 6.84 -7.62 -3.86
C THR A 98 7.92 -6.55 -3.84
N ASN A 99 8.22 -6.02 -5.02
CA ASN A 99 8.99 -4.79 -5.22
C ASN A 99 8.04 -3.65 -5.55
N TYR A 100 8.30 -2.45 -5.03
CA TYR A 100 7.44 -1.30 -5.33
C TYR A 100 8.22 -0.01 -5.55
N PHE A 101 7.58 0.91 -6.26
CA PHE A 101 7.84 2.33 -6.10
C PHE A 101 6.53 3.09 -5.90
N PHE A 102 6.63 4.14 -5.10
CA PHE A 102 5.57 5.05 -4.74
C PHE A 102 5.90 6.44 -5.28
N TYR A 103 4.97 7.07 -5.97
CA TYR A 103 5.20 8.38 -6.58
C TYR A 103 4.01 9.32 -6.39
N GLU A 104 4.30 10.61 -6.36
CA GLU A 104 3.29 11.65 -6.58
C GLU A 104 3.26 12.06 -8.05
N HIS A 105 2.07 12.40 -8.53
CA HIS A 105 1.85 13.09 -9.81
C HIS A 105 1.01 14.34 -9.56
N ASP A 106 1.56 15.51 -9.91
CA ASP A 106 0.91 16.82 -9.77
C ASP A 106 0.33 17.26 -11.13
N GLY A 107 -0.69 16.53 -11.57
CA GLY A 107 -1.40 16.76 -12.83
C GLY A 107 -2.64 17.64 -12.67
N SER A 108 -3.72 17.30 -13.39
CA SER A 108 -5.04 17.97 -13.20
C SER A 108 -5.67 17.66 -11.85
N THR A 109 -5.33 16.51 -11.26
CA THR A 109 -5.63 16.13 -9.89
C THR A 109 -4.35 15.56 -9.31
N LYS A 110 -4.05 15.92 -8.06
CA LYS A 110 -2.87 15.39 -7.39
C LYS A 110 -3.12 13.95 -6.99
N GLU A 111 -2.22 13.06 -7.37
CA GLU A 111 -2.33 11.62 -7.12
C GLU A 111 -1.08 11.07 -6.45
N TYR A 112 -1.26 9.96 -5.73
CA TYR A 112 -0.26 9.25 -4.94
C TYR A 112 -0.38 7.76 -5.24
N ASN A 113 0.49 7.26 -6.10
CA ASN A 113 0.27 5.97 -6.74
C ASN A 113 1.40 5.00 -6.42
N TYR A 114 1.05 3.74 -6.15
CA TYR A 114 2.00 2.64 -6.00
C TYR A 114 1.98 1.77 -7.25
N ILE A 115 3.16 1.42 -7.74
CA ILE A 115 3.36 0.39 -8.75
C ILE A 115 4.12 -0.75 -8.08
N ILE A 116 3.52 -1.94 -8.08
CA ILE A 116 3.94 -3.06 -7.24
C ILE A 116 4.14 -4.28 -8.13
N GLU A 117 5.39 -4.67 -8.34
CA GLU A 117 5.76 -5.90 -9.01
C GLU A 117 5.70 -7.06 -8.02
N ILE A 118 5.08 -8.17 -8.43
CA ILE A 118 5.05 -9.42 -7.67
C ILE A 118 6.26 -10.27 -8.10
N GLU A 119 7.04 -10.77 -7.15
CA GLU A 119 8.17 -11.65 -7.45
C GLU A 119 7.71 -12.93 -8.17
N ASN A 120 8.51 -13.38 -9.14
CA ASN A 120 8.23 -14.59 -9.95
C ASN A 120 6.87 -14.57 -10.69
N SER A 121 6.33 -13.38 -10.96
CA SER A 121 5.07 -13.16 -11.67
C SER A 121 5.28 -12.27 -12.90
N ASP A 122 4.40 -12.45 -13.89
CA ASP A 122 4.24 -11.56 -15.04
C ASP A 122 3.21 -10.45 -14.78
N THR A 123 2.75 -10.31 -13.53
CA THR A 123 1.71 -9.37 -13.10
C THR A 123 2.26 -8.26 -12.20
N VAL A 124 1.78 -7.04 -12.43
CA VAL A 124 2.00 -5.86 -11.59
C VAL A 124 0.66 -5.39 -11.03
N VAL A 125 0.63 -5.00 -9.76
CA VAL A 125 -0.50 -4.30 -9.13
C VAL A 125 -0.25 -2.81 -9.19
N ILE A 126 -1.25 -2.06 -9.63
CA ILE A 126 -1.23 -0.59 -9.66
C ILE A 126 -2.28 -0.12 -8.66
N LEU A 127 -1.89 0.70 -7.68
CA LEU A 127 -2.80 1.36 -6.75
C LEU A 127 -2.79 2.86 -7.00
N GLY A 128 -3.95 3.41 -7.34
CA GLY A 128 -4.15 4.85 -7.49
C GLY A 128 -4.87 5.46 -6.29
N ASN A 129 -4.37 6.59 -5.78
CA ASN A 129 -4.97 7.31 -4.65
C ASN A 129 -4.97 8.82 -4.89
N THR A 130 -6.13 9.45 -4.81
CA THR A 130 -6.31 10.91 -4.98
C THR A 130 -6.63 11.63 -3.67
N GLU A 131 -6.65 10.91 -2.55
CA GLU A 131 -7.05 11.45 -1.25
C GLU A 131 -5.87 12.17 -0.58
N SER A 132 -4.76 11.47 -0.35
CA SER A 132 -3.53 12.04 0.21
C SER A 132 -2.36 11.04 0.19
N GLU A 133 -1.13 11.54 0.36
CA GLU A 133 0.06 10.69 0.54
C GLU A 133 -0.10 9.72 1.72
N GLU A 134 -0.65 10.20 2.83
CA GLU A 134 -0.89 9.41 4.05
C GLU A 134 -1.94 8.33 3.81
N SER A 135 -3.01 8.64 3.07
CA SER A 135 -4.02 7.67 2.68
C SER A 135 -3.42 6.56 1.82
N ALA A 136 -2.60 6.92 0.83
CA ALA A 136 -1.93 5.96 -0.05
C ALA A 136 -1.01 5.02 0.73
N LYS A 137 -0.17 5.59 1.60
CA LYS A 137 0.73 4.83 2.49
C LYS A 137 -0.04 3.89 3.41
N ASN A 138 -1.09 4.37 4.07
CA ASN A 138 -1.89 3.55 4.96
C ASN A 138 -2.60 2.41 4.22
N VAL A 139 -3.11 2.64 3.00
CA VAL A 139 -3.66 1.56 2.18
C VAL A 139 -2.57 0.53 1.87
N PHE A 140 -1.42 0.96 1.34
CA PHE A 140 -0.33 0.05 1.00
C PHE A 140 0.15 -0.76 2.20
N GLU A 141 0.30 -0.15 3.37
CA GLU A 141 0.72 -0.83 4.60
C GLU A 141 -0.29 -1.89 5.07
N ASN A 142 -1.59 -1.66 4.88
CA ASN A 142 -2.64 -2.62 5.25
C ASN A 142 -2.91 -3.70 4.20
N LEU A 143 -2.21 -3.68 3.05
CA LEU A 143 -2.33 -4.70 2.01
C LEU A 143 -1.23 -5.76 2.09
N GLU A 144 -1.63 -7.02 1.92
CA GLU A 144 -0.75 -8.13 1.60
C GLU A 144 -1.10 -8.65 0.19
N ILE A 145 -0.06 -8.89 -0.62
CA ILE A 145 -0.19 -9.31 -2.02
C ILE A 145 0.62 -10.58 -2.19
N SER A 146 0.02 -11.62 -2.75
CA SER A 146 0.70 -12.89 -3.04
C SER A 146 0.12 -13.56 -4.27
N LEU A 147 0.86 -14.51 -4.84
CA LEU A 147 0.31 -15.48 -5.78
C LEU A 147 -0.44 -16.57 -5.02
N GLU A 148 -1.47 -17.15 -5.65
CA GLU A 148 -2.11 -18.38 -5.19
C GLU A 148 -1.69 -19.55 -6.10
N GLU A 149 -1.24 -20.65 -5.47
CA GLU A 149 -0.80 -21.89 -6.16
C GLU A 149 -1.93 -22.61 -6.92
#